data_AF-A0A093CRS4-F1
#
_entry.id   AF-A0A093CRS4-F1
#
_cell.length_a   1.000
_cell.length_b   1.000
_cell.length_c   1.000
_cell.angle_alpha   90.00
_cell.angle_beta   90.00
_cell.angle_gamma   90.00
#
_symmetry.space_group_name_H-M   'P 1'
#
loop_
_entity.id
_entity.type
_entity.pdbx_description
1 polymer ?
#
loop_
_entity_poly.entity_id
_entity_poly.type
_entity_poly.pdbx_seq_one_letter_code
_entity_poly.pdbx_strand_id
1 'polypeptide(L)'
;QITVIFKSYQDCTDQKVYQAVTDDLPAAFVDGTTSGGDGNTKSLRIVEKVGGKYVEMHAKYIGTTVYIRQLGHYLTLAIRMPQELVMAYEESQDLQLCVNGCPSSERIDDSGHLPLPVMGQLLPQGGAAAPRLAYTLETATTECHEKMLVKDIYFYSCVFDLLTTGDANFTAAAHSALQDVEALHPRKEHWHIFPSSGGGGVGKDSKFCVSLRLVCLILVVF
;
A
#
# COMPACT_ATOMS: atom_id res chain seq x y z
N GLN A 1 -3.27 9.38 -11.39
CA GLN A 1 -4.38 8.58 -11.94
C GLN A 1 -4.31 7.18 -11.35
N ILE A 2 -5.46 6.57 -11.03
CA ILE A 2 -5.57 5.17 -10.62
C ILE A 2 -6.58 4.49 -11.55
N THR A 3 -6.23 3.30 -12.05
CA THR A 3 -7.12 2.44 -12.82
C THR A 3 -7.15 1.07 -12.16
N VAL A 4 -8.35 0.56 -11.86
CA VAL A 4 -8.55 -0.78 -11.30
C VAL A 4 -9.41 -1.59 -12.26
N ILE A 5 -8.91 -2.75 -12.68
CA ILE A 5 -9.61 -3.64 -13.61
C ILE A 5 -9.97 -4.92 -12.85
N PHE A 6 -11.28 -5.12 -12.61
CA PHE A 6 -11.81 -6.38 -12.14
C PHE A 6 -12.07 -7.25 -13.36
N LYS A 7 -11.18 -8.24 -13.60
CA LYS A 7 -11.35 -9.22 -14.68
C LYS A 7 -12.65 -9.98 -14.51
N SER A 8 -13.25 -10.40 -15.63
CA SER A 8 -14.45 -11.23 -15.63
C SER A 8 -14.23 -12.51 -14.82
N TYR A 9 -15.20 -12.85 -13.99
CA TYR A 9 -15.20 -14.10 -13.22
C TYR A 9 -16.55 -14.78 -13.43
N GLN A 10 -16.51 -16.00 -13.97
CA GLN A 10 -17.69 -16.74 -14.38
C GLN A 10 -18.70 -16.83 -13.22
N ASP A 11 -19.98 -16.59 -13.55
CA ASP A 11 -21.11 -16.62 -12.62
C ASP A 11 -21.05 -15.60 -11.45
N CYS A 12 -20.08 -14.67 -11.45
CA CYS A 12 -19.93 -13.65 -10.41
C CYS A 12 -19.99 -12.23 -10.93
N THR A 13 -19.21 -11.89 -11.95
CA THR A 13 -19.17 -10.53 -12.51
C THR A 13 -18.58 -10.53 -13.92
N ASP A 14 -19.16 -9.72 -14.79
CA ASP A 14 -18.49 -9.27 -16.00
C ASP A 14 -17.28 -8.40 -15.66
N GLN A 15 -16.42 -8.16 -16.64
CA GLN A 15 -15.29 -7.25 -16.46
C GLN A 15 -15.78 -5.86 -16.08
N LYS A 16 -15.23 -5.29 -15.01
CA LYS A 16 -15.51 -3.92 -14.58
C LYS A 16 -14.22 -3.11 -14.51
N VAL A 17 -14.29 -1.88 -15.01
CA VAL A 17 -13.16 -0.95 -14.99
C VAL A 17 -13.55 0.24 -14.14
N TYR A 18 -12.70 0.54 -13.17
CA TYR A 18 -12.77 1.76 -12.37
C TYR A 18 -11.59 2.66 -12.71
N GLN A 19 -11.84 3.95 -12.84
CA GLN A 19 -10.81 4.94 -13.12
C GLN A 19 -11.06 6.18 -12.28
N ALA A 20 -9.98 6.69 -11.69
CA ALA A 20 -9.98 7.92 -10.91
C ALA A 20 -8.80 8.80 -11.30
N VAL A 21 -9.05 10.10 -11.35
CA VAL A 21 -8.01 11.12 -11.51
C VAL A 21 -8.15 12.15 -10.40
N THR A 22 -7.15 13.02 -10.25
CA THR A 22 -7.25 14.11 -9.27
C THR A 22 -8.46 14.97 -9.60
N ASP A 23 -9.24 15.32 -8.58
CA ASP A 23 -10.49 16.09 -8.64
C ASP A 23 -11.68 15.36 -9.28
N ASP A 24 -11.53 14.09 -9.65
CA ASP A 24 -12.60 13.23 -10.17
C ASP A 24 -12.47 11.80 -9.60
N LEU A 25 -13.18 11.57 -8.49
CA LEU A 25 -13.25 10.30 -7.78
C LEU A 25 -14.70 9.78 -7.82
N PRO A 26 -15.13 9.11 -8.91
CA PRO A 26 -16.52 8.72 -9.10
C PRO A 26 -16.93 7.55 -8.19
N ALA A 27 -18.21 7.49 -7.83
CA ALA A 27 -18.80 6.36 -7.08
C ALA A 27 -19.32 5.23 -8.01
N ALA A 28 -18.78 5.12 -9.23
CA ALA A 28 -19.25 4.20 -10.26
C ALA A 28 -18.08 3.69 -11.13
N PHE A 29 -18.28 2.56 -11.79
CA PHE A 29 -17.43 2.07 -12.85
C PHE A 29 -17.58 2.94 -14.11
N VAL A 30 -16.65 2.82 -15.06
CA VAL A 30 -16.63 3.62 -16.30
C VAL A 30 -17.89 3.44 -17.16
N ASP A 31 -18.61 2.33 -17.01
CA ASP A 31 -19.88 2.05 -17.67
C ASP A 31 -21.10 2.64 -16.93
N GLY A 32 -20.87 3.42 -15.87
CA GLY A 32 -21.90 4.03 -15.03
C GLY A 32 -22.53 3.10 -14.00
N THR A 33 -22.16 1.81 -13.97
CA THR A 33 -22.69 0.86 -12.99
C THR A 33 -21.98 1.02 -11.65
N THR A 34 -22.65 0.67 -10.55
CA THR A 34 -22.06 0.69 -9.19
C THR A 34 -21.83 -0.70 -8.61
N SER A 35 -22.17 -1.74 -9.38
CA SER A 35 -22.00 -3.14 -9.01
C SER A 35 -21.72 -4.03 -10.22
N GLY A 36 -21.01 -5.12 -9.98
CA GLY A 36 -20.83 -6.24 -10.90
C GLY A 36 -21.53 -7.50 -10.39
N GLY A 37 -22.02 -8.31 -11.33
CA GLY A 37 -22.84 -9.49 -11.06
C GLY A 37 -24.33 -9.27 -11.33
N ASP A 38 -25.04 -10.39 -11.50
CA ASP A 38 -26.45 -10.49 -11.83
C ASP A 38 -27.34 -10.68 -10.59
N GLY A 39 -28.52 -10.04 -10.62
CA GLY A 39 -29.58 -10.25 -9.62
C GLY A 39 -29.31 -9.71 -8.21
N ASN A 40 -29.58 -10.55 -7.20
CA ASN A 40 -29.68 -10.17 -5.78
C ASN A 40 -28.34 -10.26 -5.01
N THR A 41 -27.32 -10.88 -5.63
CA THR A 41 -25.99 -11.13 -5.04
C THR A 41 -24.95 -10.24 -5.69
N LYS A 42 -24.85 -8.98 -5.22
CA LYS A 42 -23.80 -8.04 -5.65
C LYS A 42 -22.42 -8.53 -5.18
N SER A 43 -21.73 -9.28 -6.05
CA SER A 43 -20.42 -9.88 -5.81
C SER A 43 -19.30 -8.82 -5.82
N LEU A 44 -19.49 -7.77 -6.63
CA LEU A 44 -18.64 -6.59 -6.72
C LEU A 44 -19.50 -5.34 -6.52
N ARG A 45 -19.05 -4.40 -5.70
CA ARG A 45 -19.73 -3.11 -5.48
C ARG A 45 -18.76 -1.98 -5.20
N ILE A 46 -19.15 -0.76 -5.58
CA ILE A 46 -18.51 0.49 -5.17
C ILE A 46 -19.38 1.16 -4.11
N VAL A 47 -18.76 1.69 -3.07
CA VAL A 47 -19.42 2.45 -2.01
C VAL A 47 -18.67 3.75 -1.83
N GLU A 48 -19.37 4.87 -2.01
CA GLU A 48 -18.85 6.18 -1.64
C GLU A 48 -18.93 6.35 -0.13
N LYS A 49 -17.82 6.72 0.50
CA LYS A 49 -17.73 6.98 1.93
C LYS A 49 -17.69 8.48 2.22
N VAL A 50 -17.00 9.23 1.38
CA VAL A 50 -16.95 10.69 1.43
C VAL A 50 -17.08 11.21 0.01
N GLY A 51 -18.07 12.08 -0.20
CA GLY A 51 -18.41 12.69 -1.49
C GLY A 51 -17.19 13.14 -2.29
N GLY A 52 -16.91 12.49 -3.41
CA GLY A 52 -15.79 12.83 -4.31
C GLY A 52 -14.39 12.76 -3.70
N LYS A 53 -14.21 12.13 -2.54
CA LYS A 53 -12.92 12.08 -1.82
C LYS A 53 -12.53 10.71 -1.30
N TYR A 54 -13.48 9.82 -1.07
CA TYR A 54 -13.19 8.46 -0.61
C TYR A 54 -14.22 7.46 -1.13
N VAL A 55 -13.74 6.49 -1.89
CA VAL A 55 -14.51 5.33 -2.34
C VAL A 55 -13.88 4.02 -1.89
N GLU A 56 -14.74 3.03 -1.68
CA GLU A 56 -14.35 1.65 -1.41
C GLU A 56 -14.94 0.73 -2.47
N MET A 57 -14.13 -0.21 -2.95
CA MET A 57 -14.58 -1.28 -3.84
C MET A 57 -14.47 -2.62 -3.11
N HIS A 58 -15.56 -3.36 -3.10
CA HIS A 58 -15.69 -4.62 -2.38
C HIS A 58 -15.92 -5.74 -3.39
N ALA A 59 -14.86 -6.49 -3.70
CA ALA A 59 -14.89 -7.64 -4.60
C ALA A 59 -14.96 -8.94 -3.77
N LYS A 60 -16.17 -9.25 -3.28
CA LYS A 60 -16.40 -10.37 -2.35
C LYS A 60 -16.03 -11.72 -2.94
N TYR A 61 -16.23 -11.90 -4.25
CA TYR A 61 -15.96 -13.15 -4.96
C TYR A 61 -14.47 -13.56 -4.96
N ILE A 62 -13.56 -12.59 -4.80
CA ILE A 62 -12.11 -12.81 -4.66
C ILE A 62 -11.57 -12.37 -3.29
N GLY A 63 -12.44 -12.06 -2.33
CA GLY A 63 -12.03 -11.62 -0.99
C GLY A 63 -11.22 -10.32 -0.97
N THR A 64 -11.30 -9.50 -2.03
CA THR A 64 -10.49 -8.29 -2.22
C THR A 64 -11.26 -7.03 -1.85
N THR A 65 -10.58 -6.09 -1.19
CA THR A 65 -11.12 -4.76 -0.89
C THR A 65 -10.11 -3.71 -1.33
N VAL A 66 -10.58 -2.66 -1.98
CA VAL A 66 -9.75 -1.56 -2.50
C VAL A 66 -10.29 -0.23 -1.98
N TYR A 67 -9.43 0.57 -1.36
CA TYR A 67 -9.73 1.93 -0.92
C TYR A 67 -8.97 2.92 -1.79
N ILE A 68 -9.68 3.95 -2.25
CA ILE A 68 -9.08 5.06 -2.99
C ILE A 68 -9.54 6.36 -2.35
N ARG A 69 -8.57 7.22 -2.00
CA ARG A 69 -8.85 8.55 -1.46
C ARG A 69 -8.13 9.62 -2.26
N GLN A 70 -8.72 10.81 -2.25
CA GLN A 70 -8.03 12.03 -2.68
C GLN A 70 -7.64 12.87 -1.46
N LEU A 71 -6.36 13.21 -1.38
CA LEU A 71 -5.78 14.08 -0.36
C LEU A 71 -4.99 15.19 -1.04
N GLY A 72 -5.50 16.41 -0.94
CA GLY A 72 -4.99 17.53 -1.75
C GLY A 72 -5.09 17.21 -3.24
N HIS A 73 -3.95 17.20 -3.93
CA HIS A 73 -3.84 16.92 -5.36
C HIS A 73 -3.43 15.46 -5.67
N TYR A 74 -3.32 14.61 -4.65
CA TYR A 74 -2.82 13.25 -4.79
C TYR A 74 -3.93 12.22 -4.53
N LEU A 75 -3.80 11.07 -5.18
CA LEU A 75 -4.64 9.91 -4.92
C LEU A 75 -3.85 8.88 -4.11
N THR A 76 -4.46 8.34 -3.07
CA THR A 76 -3.91 7.21 -2.30
C THR A 76 -4.67 5.93 -2.63
N LEU A 77 -3.97 4.80 -2.55
CA LEU A 77 -4.49 3.47 -2.86
C LEU A 77 -4.11 2.50 -1.73
N ALA A 78 -5.09 1.76 -1.23
CA ALA A 78 -4.86 0.64 -0.32
C ALA A 78 -5.64 -0.59 -0.78
N ILE A 79 -4.99 -1.75 -0.79
CA ILE A 79 -5.56 -3.00 -1.30
C ILE A 79 -5.37 -4.09 -0.24
N ARG A 80 -6.45 -4.81 0.07
CA ARG A 80 -6.38 -6.08 0.79
C ARG A 80 -6.81 -7.20 -0.15
N MET A 81 -5.97 -8.21 -0.30
CA MET A 81 -6.21 -9.35 -1.18
C MET A 81 -5.69 -10.65 -0.53
N PRO A 82 -6.36 -11.80 -0.72
CA PRO A 82 -5.87 -13.09 -0.24
C PRO A 82 -4.52 -13.44 -0.87
N GLN A 83 -3.60 -13.99 -0.06
CA GLN A 83 -2.24 -14.31 -0.50
C GLN A 83 -2.24 -15.27 -1.69
N GLU A 84 -3.14 -16.25 -1.70
CA GLU A 84 -3.25 -17.25 -2.77
C GLU A 84 -3.57 -16.59 -4.12
N LEU A 85 -4.33 -15.50 -4.12
CA LEU A 85 -4.65 -14.76 -5.34
C LEU A 85 -3.55 -13.76 -5.72
N VAL A 86 -2.86 -13.16 -4.74
CA VAL A 86 -1.71 -12.28 -5.01
C VAL A 86 -0.58 -13.05 -5.68
N MET A 87 -0.35 -14.30 -5.25
CA MET A 87 0.73 -15.14 -5.79
C MET A 87 0.35 -15.91 -7.06
N ALA A 88 -0.92 -15.84 -7.50
CA ALA A 88 -1.41 -16.52 -8.70
C ALA A 88 -1.20 -15.66 -9.96
N TYR A 89 0.04 -15.26 -10.23
CA TYR A 89 0.42 -14.54 -11.44
C TYR A 89 1.35 -15.38 -12.33
N GLU A 90 1.33 -15.12 -13.64
CA GLU A 90 2.21 -15.78 -14.60
C GLU A 90 3.62 -15.17 -14.56
N GLU A 91 4.66 -15.97 -14.79
CA GLU A 91 6.07 -15.52 -14.81
C GLU A 91 6.35 -14.40 -15.84
N SER A 92 5.49 -14.25 -16.85
CA SER A 92 5.55 -13.19 -17.86
C SER A 92 5.14 -11.80 -17.33
N GLN A 93 4.57 -11.71 -16.12
CA GLN A 93 4.12 -10.47 -15.47
C GLN A 93 5.13 -10.05 -14.39
N ASP A 94 6.38 -9.85 -14.80
CA ASP A 94 7.54 -9.58 -13.93
C ASP A 94 7.43 -8.25 -13.15
N LEU A 95 6.79 -7.22 -13.72
CA LEU A 95 6.65 -5.92 -13.08
C LEU A 95 5.35 -5.80 -12.25
N GLN A 96 5.39 -6.26 -11.00
CA GLN A 96 4.34 -6.05 -10.00
C GLN A 96 4.85 -5.33 -8.76
N LEU A 97 4.64 -4.01 -8.68
CA LEU A 97 5.12 -3.18 -7.57
C LEU A 97 4.55 -3.59 -6.21
N CYS A 98 3.30 -4.08 -6.16
CA CYS A 98 2.66 -4.54 -4.91
C CYS A 98 3.25 -5.86 -4.38
N VAL A 99 3.97 -6.62 -5.20
CA VAL A 99 4.57 -7.91 -4.84
C VAL A 99 6.08 -7.75 -4.65
N ASN A 100 6.76 -7.16 -5.64
CA ASN A 100 8.21 -7.10 -5.71
C ASN A 100 8.80 -5.75 -5.26
N GLY A 101 7.95 -4.75 -5.02
CA GLY A 101 8.36 -3.38 -4.77
C GLY A 101 8.89 -2.68 -6.02
N CYS A 102 9.41 -1.47 -5.85
CA CYS A 102 10.01 -0.69 -6.93
C CYS A 102 11.35 -1.31 -7.39
N PRO A 103 11.71 -1.24 -8.69
CA PRO A 103 13.05 -1.57 -9.16
C PRO A 103 14.12 -0.74 -8.45
N SER A 104 15.32 -1.28 -8.27
CA SER A 104 16.39 -0.58 -7.52
C SER A 104 16.77 0.79 -8.09
N SER A 105 16.60 1.02 -9.40
CA SER A 105 16.83 2.33 -10.03
C SER A 105 15.82 3.39 -9.63
N GLU A 106 14.63 2.98 -9.17
CA GLU A 106 13.54 3.85 -8.73
C GLU A 106 13.47 3.96 -7.20
N ARG A 107 14.44 3.39 -6.48
CA ARG A 107 14.54 3.49 -5.02
C ARG A 107 15.46 4.65 -4.64
N ILE A 108 15.12 5.36 -3.57
CA ILE A 108 16.03 6.32 -2.93
C ILE A 108 17.05 5.55 -2.10
N ASP A 109 18.32 5.97 -2.20
CA ASP A 109 19.38 5.41 -1.37
C ASP A 109 19.27 5.88 0.10
N ASP A 110 19.98 5.21 1.02
CA ASP A 110 19.95 5.54 2.46
C ASP A 110 20.41 6.98 2.77
N SER A 111 21.03 7.68 1.81
CA SER A 111 21.47 9.06 1.92
C SER A 111 20.45 10.09 1.43
N GLY A 112 19.26 9.65 0.99
CA GLY A 112 18.22 10.52 0.46
C GLY A 112 18.49 11.01 -0.96
N HIS A 113 19.52 10.48 -1.64
CA HIS A 113 19.80 10.83 -3.03
C HIS A 113 19.01 9.89 -3.96
N LEU A 114 18.19 10.49 -4.82
CA LEU A 114 17.59 9.81 -5.97
C LEU A 114 18.68 9.62 -7.04
N PRO A 115 18.99 8.39 -7.47
CA PRO A 115 19.77 8.17 -8.68
C PRO A 115 18.85 8.33 -9.90
N LEU A 116 18.34 9.54 -10.17
CA LEU A 116 17.64 9.83 -11.42
C LEU A 116 18.36 10.92 -12.21
N PRO A 117 18.56 10.74 -13.53
CA PRO A 117 18.89 11.85 -14.41
C PRO A 117 17.65 12.74 -14.47
N VAL A 118 17.74 13.95 -13.94
CA VAL A 118 16.77 15.01 -14.18
C VAL A 118 16.77 15.33 -15.69
N MET A 119 16.00 14.57 -16.47
CA MET A 119 15.43 14.99 -17.74
C MET A 119 13.97 15.30 -17.43
N GLY A 120 13.40 16.46 -17.70
CA GLY A 120 13.85 17.63 -18.40
C GLY A 120 12.61 18.51 -18.54
N GLN A 121 12.80 19.82 -18.51
CA GLN A 121 11.85 20.81 -19.01
C GLN A 121 10.63 21.14 -18.13
N LEU A 122 10.90 21.79 -17.01
CA LEU A 122 10.20 23.04 -16.68
C LEU A 122 11.27 24.05 -16.23
N LEU A 123 11.88 24.70 -17.20
CA LEU A 123 12.62 25.94 -16.97
C LEU A 123 11.66 26.94 -16.29
N PRO A 124 11.98 27.51 -15.11
CA PRO A 124 11.32 28.72 -14.68
C PRO A 124 11.92 29.87 -15.49
N GLN A 125 11.31 30.18 -16.63
CA GLN A 125 11.47 31.51 -17.19
C GLN A 125 10.74 32.50 -16.26
N GLY A 126 11.53 33.28 -15.53
CA GLY A 126 11.14 34.60 -15.09
C GLY A 126 10.68 34.73 -13.63
N GLY A 127 11.45 35.51 -12.87
CA GLY A 127 10.90 36.38 -11.83
C GLY A 127 10.90 35.84 -10.41
N ALA A 128 11.97 36.16 -9.68
CA ALA A 128 12.06 36.37 -8.23
C ALA A 128 10.85 35.99 -7.34
N ALA A 129 11.00 34.93 -6.54
CA ALA A 129 10.57 34.85 -5.14
C ALA A 129 11.09 33.53 -4.51
N ALA A 130 12.01 33.64 -3.53
CA ALA A 130 12.47 32.68 -2.51
C ALA A 130 12.55 31.16 -2.82
N PRO A 131 13.61 30.44 -2.40
CA PRO A 131 13.57 28.99 -2.39
C PRO A 131 12.46 28.57 -1.42
N ARG A 132 11.38 27.97 -1.92
CA ARG A 132 10.40 27.30 -1.05
C ARG A 132 11.20 26.31 -0.20
N LEU A 133 11.16 26.49 1.11
CA LEU A 133 11.93 25.71 2.08
C LEU A 133 11.78 24.22 1.78
N ALA A 134 12.83 23.62 1.21
CA ALA A 134 12.93 22.18 1.13
C ALA A 134 13.02 21.67 2.57
N TYR A 135 12.22 20.66 2.93
CA TYR A 135 12.34 20.04 4.24
C TYR A 135 13.76 19.49 4.41
N THR A 136 14.35 19.68 5.59
CA THR A 136 15.52 18.91 6.02
C THR A 136 15.05 17.59 6.62
N LEU A 137 15.94 16.58 6.68
CA LEU A 137 15.62 15.29 7.30
C LEU A 137 15.09 15.46 8.73
N GLU A 138 15.67 16.38 9.51
CA GLU A 138 15.24 16.66 10.89
C GLU A 138 13.82 17.27 10.94
N THR A 139 13.53 18.27 10.10
CA THR A 139 12.21 18.89 10.05
C THR A 139 11.14 17.92 9.54
N ALA A 140 11.42 17.15 8.48
CA ALA A 140 10.51 16.13 7.95
C ALA A 140 10.23 15.02 8.99
N THR A 141 11.28 14.55 9.69
CA THR A 141 11.14 13.56 10.76
C THR A 141 10.25 14.08 11.87
N THR A 142 10.42 15.35 12.28
CA THR A 142 9.62 15.97 13.33
C THR A 142 8.17 16.09 12.91
N GLU A 143 7.91 16.64 11.71
CA GLU A 143 6.57 16.80 11.13
C GLU A 143 5.81 15.46 11.04
N CYS A 144 6.46 14.42 10.52
CA CYS A 144 5.86 13.09 10.41
C CYS A 144 5.57 12.46 11.78
N HIS A 145 6.43 12.71 12.76
CA HIS A 145 6.30 12.15 14.11
C HIS A 145 5.12 12.76 14.89
N GLU A 146 4.64 13.94 14.51
CA GLU A 146 3.45 14.54 15.13
C GLU A 146 2.18 13.72 14.87
N LYS A 147 2.07 13.07 13.71
CA LYS A 147 0.90 12.25 13.34
C LYS A 147 1.12 10.74 13.45
N MET A 148 2.36 10.27 13.36
CA MET A 148 2.70 8.85 13.39
C MET A 148 3.83 8.59 14.38
N LEU A 149 3.50 8.03 15.55
CA LEU A 149 4.44 7.78 16.64
C LEU A 149 5.34 6.56 16.38
N VAL A 150 4.88 5.62 15.55
CA VAL A 150 5.64 4.40 15.23
C VAL A 150 6.49 4.66 13.99
N LYS A 151 7.80 4.42 14.11
CA LYS A 151 8.75 4.53 12.99
C LYS A 151 8.74 3.26 12.13
N ASP A 152 7.65 3.08 11.39
CA ASP A 152 7.43 2.01 10.42
C ASP A 152 7.45 2.54 8.98
N ILE A 153 7.03 1.71 8.01
CA ILE A 153 6.98 2.11 6.59
C ILE A 153 6.15 3.37 6.33
N TYR A 154 5.05 3.61 7.07
CA TYR A 154 4.20 4.77 6.85
C TYR A 154 4.91 6.04 7.30
N PHE A 155 5.57 5.98 8.46
CA PHE A 155 6.43 7.07 8.93
C PHE A 155 7.55 7.39 7.93
N TYR A 156 8.27 6.37 7.46
CA TYR A 156 9.38 6.57 6.52
C TYR A 156 8.91 7.04 5.13
N SER A 157 7.75 6.59 4.66
CA SER A 157 7.12 7.11 3.44
C SER A 157 6.80 8.59 3.58
N CYS A 158 6.25 9.02 4.73
CA CYS A 158 6.01 10.44 4.98
C CYS A 158 7.29 11.26 4.90
N VAL A 159 8.35 10.82 5.59
CA VAL A 159 9.63 11.55 5.59
C VAL A 159 10.18 11.66 4.18
N PHE A 160 10.16 10.56 3.43
CA PHE A 160 10.55 10.51 2.02
C PHE A 160 9.76 11.51 1.17
N ASP A 161 8.43 11.51 1.29
CA ASP A 161 7.56 12.33 0.45
C ASP A 161 7.75 13.82 0.77
N LEU A 162 7.93 14.18 2.05
CA LEU A 162 8.23 15.57 2.44
C LEU A 162 9.57 16.05 1.88
N LEU A 163 10.60 15.21 1.93
CA LEU A 163 11.93 15.55 1.41
C LEU A 163 11.94 15.72 -0.11
N THR A 164 11.18 14.90 -0.83
CA THR A 164 11.17 14.87 -2.29
C THR A 164 10.21 15.89 -2.91
N THR A 165 9.07 16.15 -2.27
CA THR A 165 8.01 17.02 -2.81
C THR A 165 7.94 18.39 -2.16
N GLY A 166 8.35 18.50 -0.89
CA GLY A 166 8.13 19.70 -0.09
C GLY A 166 6.67 19.96 0.30
N ASP A 167 5.74 19.02 0.08
CA ASP A 167 4.31 19.21 0.36
C ASP A 167 3.87 18.51 1.66
N ALA A 168 3.44 19.30 2.64
CA ALA A 168 2.92 18.83 3.93
C ALA A 168 1.68 17.92 3.82
N ASN A 169 0.97 17.95 2.69
CA ASN A 169 -0.17 17.04 2.45
C ASN A 169 0.23 15.57 2.51
N PHE A 170 1.50 15.24 2.24
CA PHE A 170 1.98 13.86 2.33
C PHE A 170 2.03 13.33 3.76
N THR A 171 2.14 14.19 4.77
CA THR A 171 1.93 13.78 6.18
C THR A 171 0.52 13.27 6.41
N ALA A 172 -0.49 13.91 5.81
CA ALA A 172 -1.86 13.43 5.86
C ALA A 172 -2.05 12.16 5.03
N ALA A 173 -1.40 12.05 3.86
CA ALA A 173 -1.47 10.87 3.00
C ALA A 173 -0.94 9.61 3.68
N ALA A 174 0.26 9.68 4.28
CA ALA A 174 0.86 8.57 5.00
C ALA A 174 0.02 8.17 6.23
N HIS A 175 -0.47 9.15 7.00
CA HIS A 175 -1.35 8.87 8.13
C HIS A 175 -2.66 8.20 7.70
N SER A 176 -3.28 8.64 6.60
CA SER A 176 -4.47 7.99 6.05
C SER A 176 -4.19 6.57 5.53
N ALA A 177 -2.99 6.31 5.00
CA ALA A 177 -2.59 4.96 4.61
C ALA A 177 -2.44 4.02 5.81
N LEU A 178 -1.96 4.52 6.96
CA LEU A 178 -1.98 3.76 8.21
C LEU A 178 -3.43 3.46 8.65
N GLN A 179 -4.33 4.45 8.61
CA GLN A 179 -5.75 4.22 8.92
C GLN A 179 -6.40 3.19 7.96
N ASP A 180 -5.95 3.13 6.70
CA ASP A 180 -6.42 2.14 5.74
C ASP A 180 -6.02 0.73 6.11
N VAL A 181 -4.77 0.49 6.51
CA VAL A 181 -4.36 -0.86 6.93
C VAL A 181 -5.07 -1.30 8.21
N GLU A 182 -5.33 -0.38 9.15
CA GLU A 182 -6.10 -0.66 10.36
C GLU A 182 -7.54 -1.10 10.03
N ALA A 183 -8.17 -0.45 9.04
CA ALA A 183 -9.52 -0.78 8.60
C ALA A 183 -9.57 -2.07 7.74
N LEU A 184 -8.53 -2.34 6.96
CA LEU A 184 -8.48 -3.49 6.07
C LEU A 184 -8.08 -4.78 6.80
N HIS A 185 -7.14 -4.70 7.74
CA HIS A 185 -6.51 -5.85 8.37
C HIS A 185 -7.07 -6.10 9.78
N PRO A 186 -7.68 -7.26 10.08
CA PRO A 186 -8.30 -7.51 11.38
C PRO A 186 -7.29 -7.74 12.52
N ARG A 187 -6.05 -8.09 12.17
CA ARG A 187 -4.97 -8.43 13.10
C ARG A 187 -4.02 -7.25 13.25
N LYS A 188 -3.91 -6.71 14.47
CA LYS A 188 -3.08 -5.55 14.79
C LYS A 188 -1.59 -5.78 14.57
N GLU A 189 -1.16 -7.03 14.69
CA GLU A 189 0.25 -7.42 14.52
C GLU A 189 0.77 -7.16 13.11
N HIS A 190 -0.13 -6.96 12.14
CA HIS A 190 0.21 -6.71 10.72
C HIS A 190 -0.05 -5.26 10.30
N TRP A 191 -0.45 -4.38 11.23
CA TRP A 191 -0.66 -2.96 10.92
C TRP A 191 0.65 -2.21 10.70
N HIS A 192 1.73 -2.65 11.34
CA HIS A 192 3.05 -2.02 11.21
C HIS A 192 3.97 -2.92 10.41
N ILE A 193 4.42 -2.43 9.26
CA ILE A 193 5.32 -3.16 8.35
C ILE A 193 6.74 -2.66 8.58
N PHE A 194 7.67 -3.58 8.85
CA PHE A 194 9.09 -3.30 9.17
C PHE A 194 9.28 -2.26 10.30
N PRO A 195 8.72 -2.47 11.51
CA PRO A 195 8.95 -1.55 12.61
C PRO A 195 10.45 -1.45 12.90
N SER A 196 10.94 -0.22 13.12
CA SER A 196 12.31 -0.01 13.59
C SER A 196 12.54 -0.85 14.85
N SER A 197 13.52 -1.76 14.79
CA SER A 197 13.97 -2.57 15.92
C SER A 197 14.51 -1.65 17.03
N GLY A 198 13.61 -1.18 17.89
CA GLY A 198 13.92 -0.35 19.05
C GLY A 198 13.59 -1.09 20.33
N GLY A 199 14.31 -2.18 20.63
CA GLY A 199 14.23 -2.86 21.92
C GLY A 199 14.61 -4.33 21.87
N GLY A 200 15.83 -4.66 22.30
CA GLY A 200 16.35 -6.02 22.32
C GLY A 200 15.51 -6.98 23.17
N GLY A 201 15.17 -8.12 22.56
CA GLY A 201 14.82 -9.35 23.24
C GLY A 201 15.61 -10.46 22.59
N VAL A 202 16.74 -10.81 23.20
CA VAL A 202 17.51 -12.02 22.89
C VAL A 202 16.56 -13.20 23.04
N GLY A 203 16.00 -13.64 21.92
CA GLY A 203 15.41 -14.97 21.78
C GLY A 203 16.56 -15.95 21.88
N LYS A 204 16.90 -16.33 23.12
CA LYS A 204 17.76 -17.47 23.43
C LYS A 204 17.41 -18.60 22.47
N ASP A 205 18.40 -19.03 21.70
CA ASP A 205 18.45 -20.36 21.13
C ASP A 205 18.05 -21.34 22.22
N SER A 206 16.80 -21.80 22.16
CA SER A 206 16.35 -22.92 22.95
C SER A 206 17.04 -24.13 22.35
N LYS A 207 18.24 -24.41 22.85
CA LYS A 207 18.93 -25.69 22.68
C LYS A 207 17.96 -26.77 23.14
N PHE A 208 17.22 -27.33 22.20
CA PHE A 208 16.45 -28.55 22.40
C PHE A 208 17.49 -29.67 22.51
N CYS A 209 17.99 -29.84 23.73
CA CYS A 209 18.81 -30.96 24.12
C CYS A 209 17.88 -32.19 24.11
N VAL A 210 17.72 -32.83 22.95
CA VAL A 210 17.09 -34.15 22.88
C VAL A 210 18.05 -35.11 23.53
N SER A 211 17.85 -35.32 24.83
CA SER A 211 18.50 -36.36 25.60
C SER A 211 18.16 -37.70 24.96
N LEU A 212 19.19 -38.33 24.39
CA LEU A 212 19.23 -39.72 23.98
C LEU A 212 18.79 -40.61 25.17
N ARG A 213 17.54 -41.06 25.16
CA ARG A 213 17.06 -42.16 25.99
C ARG A 213 16.75 -43.31 25.06
N LEU A 214 17.80 -44.10 24.83
CA LEU A 214 17.77 -45.43 24.25
C LEU A 214 16.86 -46.34 25.08
N VAL A 215 15.67 -46.69 24.57
CA VAL A 215 14.95 -47.92 24.95
C VAL A 215 14.25 -48.50 23.72
N CYS A 216 14.88 -49.54 23.17
CA CYS A 216 14.35 -50.79 22.62
C CYS A 216 12.99 -50.85 21.86
N LEU A 217 13.07 -51.42 20.64
CA LEU A 217 12.23 -52.52 20.08
C LEU A 217 10.73 -52.20 19.83
N ILE A 218 10.11 -52.42 18.67
CA ILE A 218 10.10 -53.61 17.80
C ILE A 218 9.68 -53.19 16.37
N LEU A 219 10.32 -53.79 15.35
CA LEU A 219 9.85 -53.87 13.96
C LEU A 219 8.57 -54.72 13.88
N VAL A 220 7.47 -54.17 13.36
CA VAL A 220 6.43 -55.01 12.73
C VAL A 220 6.00 -54.36 11.42
N VAL A 221 6.32 -55.08 10.34
CA VAL A 221 5.78 -54.93 8.99
C VAL A 221 4.38 -55.56 8.96
N PHE A 222 3.42 -54.88 8.32
CA PHE A 222 2.48 -55.44 7.35
C PHE A 222 2.01 -54.31 6.42
#